data_AF-A0A5C7J4V9-F1
#
_entry.id   AF-A0A5C7J4V9-F1
#
_cell.length_a   1.000
_cell.length_b   1.000
_cell.length_c   1.000
_cell.angle_alpha   90.00
_cell.angle_beta   90.00
_cell.angle_gamma   90.00
#
_symmetry.space_group_name_H-M   'P 1'
#
loop_
_entity.id
_entity.type
_entity.pdbx_description
1 polymer ?
#
loop_
_entity_poly.entity_id
_entity_poly.type
_entity_poly.pdbx_seq_one_letter_code
_entity_poly.pdbx_strand_id
1 'polypeptide(L)' 'MVVIRLSRTGKKGERKFRIVVKEKRSKRDGDSIETLGSFEKGVENGAQNLKRDRYNYWLSVGARPSATVEAIFKN' A
#
# COMPACT_ATOMS: atom_id res chain seq x y z
N MET A 1 11.96 11.23 -0.14
CA MET A 1 12.03 9.76 0.05
C MET A 1 10.71 9.15 -0.39
N VAL A 2 10.81 8.14 -1.26
CA VAL A 2 9.68 7.34 -1.72
C VAL A 2 9.34 6.28 -0.67
N VAL A 3 8.06 6.13 -0.39
CA VAL A 3 7.54 5.18 0.59
C VAL A 3 6.42 4.35 0.00
N ILE A 4 6.27 3.13 0.50
CA ILE A 4 5.12 2.26 0.22
C ILE A 4 4.23 2.29 1.46
N ARG A 5 3.02 2.82 1.33
CA ARG A 5 2.11 3.00 2.47
C ARG A 5 0.66 2.76 2.10
N LEU A 6 -0.18 2.60 3.13
CA LEU A 6 -1.62 2.54 2.98
C LEU A 6 -2.19 3.94 2.76
N SER A 7 -3.03 4.06 1.73
CA SER A 7 -3.95 5.18 1.54
C SER A 7 -5.36 4.70 1.86
N ARG A 8 -6.10 5.49 2.64
CA ARG A 8 -7.47 5.13 3.03
C ARG A 8 -8.42 5.38 1.88
N THR A 9 -9.28 4.41 1.64
CA THR A 9 -10.37 4.49 0.65
C THR A 9 -11.66 3.99 1.28
N GLY A 10 -12.76 4.11 0.55
CA GLY A 10 -14.08 3.66 0.99
C GLY A 10 -14.82 4.69 1.84
N LYS A 11 -16.00 4.28 2.29
CA LYS A 11 -16.93 5.12 3.05
C LYS A 11 -16.58 5.15 4.54
N LYS A 12 -17.23 6.05 5.28
CA LYS A 12 -17.18 6.04 6.75
C LYS A 12 -17.59 4.66 7.27
N GLY A 13 -16.79 4.10 8.18
CA GLY A 13 -17.00 2.75 8.74
C GLY A 13 -16.26 1.64 7.99
N GLU A 14 -15.95 1.83 6.70
CA GLU A 14 -15.19 0.85 5.92
C GLU A 14 -13.69 0.95 6.20
N ARG A 15 -13.03 -0.21 6.31
CA ARG A 15 -11.59 -0.34 6.53
C ARG A 15 -10.90 -0.82 5.25
N LYS A 16 -11.11 -0.05 4.17
CA LYS A 16 -10.53 -0.31 2.85
C LYS A 16 -9.32 0.61 2.62
N PHE A 17 -8.27 0.04 2.05
CA PHE A 17 -7.00 0.72 1.82
C PHE A 17 -6.44 0.37 0.45
N ARG A 18 -5.75 1.33 -0.19
CA ARG A 18 -4.86 1.05 -1.33
C ARG A 18 -3.43 1.00 -0.83
N ILE A 19 -2.64 0.08 -1.36
CA ILE A 19 -1.20 0.03 -1.15
C ILE A 19 -0.56 0.87 -2.27
N VAL A 20 0.05 1.98 -1.90
CA VAL A 20 0.53 2.97 -2.88
C VAL A 20 1.99 3.32 -2.65
N VAL A 21 2.68 3.59 -3.76
CA VAL A 21 4.02 4.17 -3.79
C VAL A 21 3.89 5.68 -3.98
N LYS A 22 4.49 6.46 -3.08
CA LYS A 22 4.47 7.93 -3.17
C LYS A 22 5.58 8.57 -2.35
N GLU A 23 5.77 9.87 -2.55
CA GLU A 23 6.63 10.67 -1.68
C GLU A 23 6.08 10.74 -0.24
N LYS A 24 6.98 10.67 0.75
CA LYS A 24 6.64 10.73 2.18
C LYS A 24 5.86 12.00 2.56
N ARG A 25 6.22 13.14 1.95
CA ARG A 25 5.63 14.47 2.22
C ARG A 25 4.24 14.67 1.62
N SER A 26 3.82 13.82 0.67
CA SER A 26 2.52 13.95 0.03
C SER A 26 1.38 13.67 1.02
N LYS A 27 0.20 14.26 0.79
CA LYS A 27 -1.03 13.97 1.55
C LYS A 27 -1.27 12.46 1.60
N ARG A 28 -1.79 11.92 2.71
CA ARG A 28 -2.06 10.47 2.87
C ARG A 28 -2.84 9.90 1.68
N ASP A 29 -3.97 10.52 1.37
CA ASP A 29 -4.93 10.05 0.35
C ASP A 29 -4.89 10.85 -0.95
N GLY A 30 -3.84 11.65 -1.16
CA GLY A 30 -3.60 12.33 -2.44
C GLY A 30 -2.92 11.42 -3.47
N ASP A 31 -2.43 12.01 -4.54
CA ASP A 31 -1.85 11.30 -5.67
C ASP A 31 -0.70 10.35 -5.29
N SER A 32 -0.59 9.28 -6.09
CA SER A 32 0.42 8.24 -5.95
C SER A 32 1.14 8.03 -7.26
N ILE A 33 2.42 7.64 -7.18
CA ILE A 33 3.23 7.25 -8.33
C ILE A 33 2.70 5.95 -8.93
N GLU A 34 2.42 4.96 -8.07
CA GLU A 34 1.92 3.66 -8.49
C GLU A 34 1.03 3.03 -7.40
N THR A 35 0.00 2.29 -7.80
CA THR A 35 -0.81 1.44 -6.89
C THR A 35 -0.39 -0.01 -7.04
N LEU A 36 0.06 -0.60 -5.93
CA LEU A 36 0.57 -1.98 -5.83
C LEU A 36 -0.50 -2.99 -5.44
N GLY A 37 -1.68 -2.54 -5.02
CA GLY A 37 -2.80 -3.41 -4.68
C GLY A 37 -3.79 -2.74 -3.72
N SER A 38 -4.70 -3.55 -3.19
CA SER A 38 -5.70 -3.14 -2.21
C SER A 38 -5.72 -4.07 -1.01
N PHE A 39 -6.13 -3.52 0.13
CA PHE A 39 -6.22 -4.23 1.38
C PHE A 39 -7.50 -3.84 2.12
N GLU A 40 -8.29 -4.82 2.51
CA GLU A 40 -9.48 -4.67 3.33
C GLU A 40 -9.29 -5.40 4.66
N LYS A 41 -9.36 -4.65 5.77
CA LYS A 41 -9.15 -5.23 7.10
C LYS A 41 -10.45 -5.86 7.61
N GLY A 42 -10.39 -7.14 7.99
CA GLY A 42 -11.51 -7.88 8.59
C GLY A 42 -12.24 -8.79 7.61
N VAL A 43 -11.75 -8.89 6.36
CA VAL A 43 -12.18 -9.87 5.38
C VAL A 43 -11.14 -11.00 5.34
N GLU A 44 -11.60 -12.25 5.30
CA GLU A 44 -10.74 -13.41 5.06
C GLU A 44 -10.07 -13.27 3.69
N ASN A 45 -8.74 -13.33 3.62
CA ASN A 45 -7.95 -12.96 2.44
C ASN A 45 -8.18 -11.51 1.95
N GLY A 46 -8.25 -10.55 2.88
CA GLY A 46 -8.53 -9.15 2.56
C GLY A 46 -7.47 -8.42 1.71
N ALA A 47 -6.31 -9.02 1.44
CA ALA A 47 -5.34 -8.48 0.49
C ALA A 47 -5.68 -8.92 -0.94
N GLN A 48 -5.89 -7.96 -1.84
CA GLN A 48 -6.34 -8.21 -3.20
C GLN A 48 -5.42 -7.50 -4.21
N ASN A 49 -5.20 -8.15 -5.36
CA ASN A 49 -4.44 -7.59 -6.49
C ASN A 49 -3.02 -7.11 -6.11
N LEU A 50 -2.32 -7.87 -5.26
CA LEU A 50 -0.96 -7.55 -4.84
C LEU A 50 0.03 -7.77 -5.99
N LYS A 51 0.59 -6.68 -6.51
CA LYS A 51 1.65 -6.69 -7.53
C LYS A 51 3.02 -6.95 -6.88
N ARG A 52 3.32 -8.20 -6.54
CA ARG A 52 4.57 -8.60 -5.86
C ARG A 52 5.82 -8.20 -6.65
N ASP A 53 5.81 -8.33 -7.97
CA ASP A 53 6.96 -7.94 -8.82
C ASP A 53 7.27 -6.45 -8.72
N ARG A 54 6.21 -5.62 -8.72
CA ARG A 54 6.33 -4.17 -8.59
C ARG A 54 6.76 -3.77 -7.19
N TYR A 55 6.25 -4.44 -6.16
CA TYR A 55 6.71 -4.25 -4.79
C TYR A 55 8.23 -4.50 -4.67
N ASN A 56 8.72 -5.62 -5.20
CA ASN A 56 10.14 -5.97 -5.18
C ASN A 56 11.00 -4.96 -5.95
N TYR A 57 10.54 -4.50 -7.11
CA TYR A 57 11.20 -3.41 -7.86
C TYR A 57 11.31 -2.13 -7.01
N TRP A 58 10.23 -1.74 -6.32
CA TRP A 58 10.26 -0.54 -5.50
C TRP A 58 11.20 -0.67 -4.30
N LEU A 59 11.31 -1.86 -3.71
CA LEU A 59 12.31 -2.15 -2.69
C LEU A 59 13.74 -2.03 -3.25
N SER A 60 14.01 -2.55 -4.44
CA SER A 60 15.34 -2.51 -5.04
C SER A 60 15.81 -1.09 -5.37
N VAL A 61 14.89 -0.17 -5.68
CA VAL A 61 15.21 1.26 -5.89
C VAL A 61 15.18 2.08 -4.59
N GLY A 62 15.07 1.43 -3.44
CA GLY A 62 15.19 2.07 -2.12
C GLY A 62 13.90 2.65 -1.54
N ALA A 63 12.73 2.29 -2.05
CA ALA A 63 11.47 2.64 -1.40
C ALA A 63 11.33 1.93 -0.06
N ARG A 64 10.85 2.66 0.95
CA ARG A 64 10.64 2.09 2.30
C ARG A 64 9.17 1.79 2.56
N PRO A 65 8.78 0.52 2.76
CA PRO A 65 7.42 0.18 3.15
C PRO A 65 7.13 0.53 4.61
N SER A 66 5.86 0.68 4.97
CA SER A 66 5.44 0.70 6.37
C SER A 66 5.34 -0.71 6.94
N ALA A 67 5.43 -0.86 8.27
CA ALA A 67 5.36 -2.17 8.93
C ALA A 67 4.11 -2.99 8.55
N THR A 68 2.94 -2.34 8.39
CA THR A 68 1.71 -3.01 7.94
C THR A 68 1.81 -3.49 6.49
N VAL A 69 2.42 -2.70 5.60
CA VAL A 69 2.61 -3.12 4.21
C VAL A 69 3.59 -4.28 4.14
N GLU A 70 4.68 -4.25 4.90
CA GLU A 70 5.60 -5.39 4.97
C GLU A 70 4.90 -6.68 5.41
N ALA A 71 4.06 -6.61 6.45
CA ALA A 71 3.32 -7.77 6.92
C ALA A 71 2.36 -8.33 5.86
N ILE A 72 1.71 -7.46 5.07
CA ILE A 72 0.82 -7.88 3.97
C ILE A 72 1.59 -8.62 2.87
N PHE A 73 2.83 -8.22 2.56
CA PHE A 73 3.64 -8.86 1.50
C PHE A 73 4.48 -10.05 2.00
N LYS A 74 4.70 -10.20 3.31
CA LYS A 74 5.42 -11.35 3.90
C LYS A 74 4.53 -12.59 4.04
N ASN A 75 3.22 -12.40 4.21
CA ASN A 75 2.22 -13.47 4.17
C ASN A 75 1.78 -13.75 2.72
#